data_AF-A0A352JDY5-F1
#
_entry.id   AF-A0A352JDY5-F1
#
_cell.length_a   1.000
_cell.length_b   1.000
_cell.length_c   1.000
_cell.angle_alpha   90.00
_cell.angle_beta   90.00
_cell.angle_gamma   90.00
#
_symmetry.space_group_name_H-M   'P 1'
#
loop_
_entity.id
_entity.type
_entity.pdbx_description
1 polymer ?
#
loop_
_entity_poly.entity_id
_entity_poly.type
_entity_poly.pdbx_seq_one_letter_code
_entity_poly.pdbx_strand_id
1 'polypeptide(L)'
;GSAFPDQPEIAEKAILGAWYKNARFWLPKELHPPSAPEAESGQRINAALSAWAEVSPRPIVLFIDEIDSLQNQTLITVLRQLRDGFPLRPQGFPQSVALVGMRDVRDYKYASGGGERLNTSSPFNIKVRSFTLSNFSHAEVRNLYQQHTETTGQIFTEEAIDLAFHLTQGQPWLVNAIAKEITEYLAKDPHIPITPELVNQAKEILIQRQDTHLDSLAERLREERVRAIIQPIIAGQELPDVPQDDVRYVLDLGLCSNENGLAIANPIYQ
;
A
#
# COMPACT_ATOMS: atom_id res chain seq x y z
N GLY A 1 9.08 -8.87 6.21
CA GLY A 1 8.92 -10.04 7.10
C GLY A 1 8.23 -9.60 8.37
N SER A 2 7.23 -10.35 8.84
CA SER A 2 6.34 -9.95 9.94
C SER A 2 7.13 -9.57 11.21
N ALA A 3 7.05 -8.31 11.62
CA ALA A 3 7.74 -7.86 12.82
C ALA A 3 7.02 -8.41 14.05
N PHE A 4 7.63 -9.40 14.71
CA PHE A 4 7.30 -9.81 16.08
C PHE A 4 5.78 -10.03 16.31
N PRO A 5 5.13 -10.99 15.63
CA PRO A 5 3.66 -11.08 15.56
C PRO A 5 2.96 -11.17 16.93
N ASP A 6 3.60 -11.82 17.90
CA ASP A 6 3.06 -12.05 19.25
C ASP A 6 3.93 -11.46 20.37
N GLN A 7 4.81 -10.51 20.03
CA GLN A 7 5.71 -9.84 20.98
C GLN A 7 5.54 -8.30 20.88
N PRO A 8 4.37 -7.76 21.29
CA PRO A 8 4.08 -6.33 21.18
C PRO A 8 5.11 -5.46 21.90
N GLU A 9 5.68 -5.94 23.01
CA GLU A 9 6.67 -5.23 23.81
C GLU A 9 7.97 -4.96 23.04
N ILE A 10 8.37 -5.89 22.16
CA ILE A 10 9.56 -5.75 21.32
C ILE A 10 9.22 -4.88 20.11
N ALA A 11 8.06 -5.13 19.49
CA ALA A 11 7.58 -4.37 18.34
C ALA A 11 7.45 -2.88 18.65
N GLU A 12 6.86 -2.50 19.79
CA GLU A 12 6.72 -1.10 20.20
C GLU A 12 8.06 -0.38 20.29
N LYS A 13 9.07 -1.02 20.90
CA LYS A 13 10.41 -0.45 21.02
C LYS A 13 11.07 -0.29 19.66
N ALA A 14 10.94 -1.27 18.79
CA ALA A 14 11.48 -1.22 17.44
C ALA A 14 10.83 -0.11 16.60
N ILE A 15 9.49 -0.01 16.64
CA ILE A 15 8.70 1.01 15.94
C ILE A 15 9.09 2.41 16.42
N LEU A 16 9.08 2.64 17.74
CA LEU A 16 9.43 3.95 18.31
C LEU A 16 10.89 4.31 18.04
N GLY A 17 11.80 3.35 18.13
CA GLY A 17 13.21 3.55 17.78
C GLY A 17 13.38 4.00 16.33
N ALA A 18 12.66 3.37 15.39
CA ALA A 18 12.66 3.76 13.98
C ALA A 18 12.07 5.16 13.78
N TRP A 19 10.91 5.46 14.39
CA TRP A 19 10.26 6.77 14.28
C TRP A 19 11.13 7.90 14.80
N TYR A 20 11.72 7.74 15.99
CA TYR A 20 12.58 8.76 16.60
C TYR A 20 13.86 8.96 15.81
N LYS A 21 14.46 7.88 15.30
CA LYS A 21 15.62 7.98 14.40
C LYS A 21 15.26 8.75 13.15
N ASN A 22 14.16 8.40 12.48
CA ASN A 22 13.76 9.03 11.23
C ASN A 22 13.37 10.50 11.44
N ALA A 23 12.62 10.84 12.48
CA ALA A 23 12.26 12.22 12.79
C ALA A 23 13.48 13.15 12.85
N ARG A 24 14.63 12.68 13.35
CA ARG A 24 15.87 13.47 13.41
C ARG A 24 16.46 13.83 12.05
N PHE A 25 16.24 13.01 11.03
CA PHE A 25 16.79 13.22 9.68
C PHE A 25 15.80 13.91 8.74
N TRP A 26 14.50 13.65 8.93
CA TRP A 26 13.46 14.10 8.01
C TRP A 26 12.74 15.36 8.45
N LEU A 27 12.78 15.72 9.75
CA LEU A 27 12.08 16.88 10.29
C LEU A 27 13.04 18.00 10.74
N PRO A 28 12.63 19.27 10.61
CA PRO A 28 13.24 20.39 11.30
C PRO A 28 13.33 20.16 12.81
N LYS A 29 14.35 20.72 13.47
CA LYS A 29 14.63 20.49 14.91
C LYS A 29 13.45 20.84 15.81
N GLU A 30 12.71 21.90 15.48
CA GLU A 30 11.53 22.35 16.21
C GLU A 30 10.34 21.38 16.14
N LEU A 31 10.36 20.39 15.23
CA LEU A 31 9.33 19.36 15.10
C LEU A 31 9.79 17.99 15.62
N HIS A 32 10.99 17.89 16.19
CA HIS A 32 11.49 16.63 16.72
C HIS A 32 10.63 16.16 17.90
N PRO A 33 10.36 14.85 18.03
CA PRO A 33 9.72 14.33 19.22
C PRO A 33 10.59 14.60 20.45
N PRO A 34 9.98 14.86 21.62
CA PRO A 34 10.71 14.89 22.88
C PRO A 34 11.24 13.49 23.20
N SER A 35 12.07 13.36 24.23
CA SER A 35 12.42 12.04 24.76
C SER A 35 11.16 11.25 25.10
N ALA A 36 11.12 9.98 24.70
CA ALA A 36 9.95 9.13 24.96
C ALA A 36 9.75 9.01 26.48
N PRO A 37 8.53 9.26 27.00
CA PRO A 37 8.25 9.07 28.41
C PRO A 37 8.38 7.59 28.79
N GLU A 38 8.70 7.33 30.05
CA GLU A 38 8.62 5.96 30.57
C GLU A 38 7.15 5.52 30.56
N ALA A 39 6.89 4.38 29.91
CA ALA A 39 5.57 3.80 29.79
C ALA A 39 5.65 2.27 29.78
N GLU A 40 4.63 1.65 30.37
CA GLU A 40 4.47 0.21 30.38
C GLU A 40 4.30 -0.34 28.97
N SER A 41 4.61 -1.63 28.81
CA SER A 41 4.35 -2.32 27.56
C SER A 41 2.87 -2.26 27.21
N GLY A 42 2.53 -1.99 25.95
CA GLY A 42 1.13 -1.79 25.53
C GLY A 42 0.66 -0.34 25.62
N GLN A 43 1.50 0.59 26.09
CA GLN A 43 1.17 2.02 26.21
C GLN A 43 2.23 2.94 25.62
N ARG A 44 3.38 2.41 25.19
CA ARG A 44 4.54 3.22 24.78
C ARG A 44 4.27 4.06 23.54
N ILE A 45 3.58 3.52 22.54
CA ILE A 45 3.23 4.26 21.32
C ILE A 45 2.27 5.39 21.67
N ASN A 46 1.26 5.10 22.49
CA ASN A 46 0.33 6.13 22.94
C ASN A 46 1.06 7.26 23.68
N ALA A 47 1.84 6.93 24.70
CA ALA A 47 2.54 7.90 25.52
C ALA A 47 3.53 8.75 24.71
N ALA A 48 4.27 8.13 23.78
CA ALA A 48 5.19 8.84 22.90
C ALA A 48 4.48 9.81 21.94
N LEU A 49 3.36 9.40 21.34
CA LEU A 49 2.58 10.25 20.45
C LEU A 49 1.88 11.39 21.20
N SER A 50 1.40 11.13 22.42
CA SER A 50 0.81 12.15 23.28
C SER A 50 1.85 13.21 23.67
N ALA A 51 3.01 12.77 24.17
CA ALA A 51 4.10 13.68 24.52
C ALA A 51 4.59 14.50 23.31
N TRP A 52 4.63 13.91 22.12
CA TRP A 52 4.97 14.64 20.90
C TRP A 52 3.90 15.69 20.55
N ALA A 53 2.61 15.33 20.63
CA ALA A 53 1.52 16.26 20.33
C ALA A 53 1.51 17.48 21.27
N GLU A 54 1.83 17.29 22.55
CA GLU A 54 1.86 18.37 23.55
C GLU A 54 2.95 19.42 23.28
N VAL A 55 4.13 18.99 22.82
CA VAL A 55 5.27 19.90 22.59
C VAL A 55 5.35 20.40 21.15
N SER A 56 4.69 19.73 20.22
CA SER A 56 4.75 20.10 18.80
C SER A 56 4.09 21.46 18.59
N PRO A 57 4.76 22.42 17.91
CA PRO A 57 4.18 23.74 17.64
C PRO A 57 3.02 23.69 16.64
N ARG A 58 2.78 22.53 16.01
CA ARG A 58 1.74 22.31 15.00
C ARG A 58 1.05 20.97 15.24
N PRO A 59 -0.24 20.83 14.90
CA PRO A 59 -0.92 19.55 14.95
C PRO A 59 -0.22 18.48 14.09
N ILE A 60 -0.11 17.26 14.63
CA ILE A 60 0.56 16.14 13.96
C ILE A 60 -0.43 15.37 13.09
N VAL A 61 -0.04 15.06 11.85
CA VAL A 61 -0.72 14.08 11.00
C VAL A 61 0.23 12.90 10.80
N LEU A 62 -0.18 11.71 11.24
CA LEU A 62 0.63 10.51 11.21
C LEU A 62 0.18 9.58 10.08
N PHE A 63 1.10 9.19 9.20
CA PHE A 63 0.90 8.11 8.23
C PHE A 63 1.70 6.90 8.68
N ILE A 64 1.02 5.78 8.94
CA ILE A 64 1.65 4.50 9.24
C ILE A 64 1.49 3.62 8.01
N ASP A 65 2.56 3.51 7.25
CA ASP A 65 2.63 2.66 6.07
C ASP A 65 2.88 1.19 6.45
N GLU A 66 2.48 0.29 5.56
CA GLU A 66 2.55 -1.17 5.73
C GLU A 66 2.03 -1.66 7.09
N ILE A 67 0.90 -1.11 7.57
CA ILE A 67 0.29 -1.54 8.85
C ILE A 67 -0.06 -3.03 8.86
N ASP A 68 -0.33 -3.58 7.68
CA ASP A 68 -0.57 -4.99 7.40
C ASP A 68 0.66 -5.89 7.56
N SER A 69 1.85 -5.33 7.71
CA SER A 69 3.06 -6.06 8.11
C SER A 69 3.00 -6.53 9.58
N LEU A 70 2.20 -5.85 10.41
CA LEU A 70 1.95 -6.24 11.79
C LEU A 70 0.84 -7.31 11.84
N GLN A 71 1.01 -8.29 12.71
CA GLN A 71 0.09 -9.42 12.82
C GLN A 71 -0.31 -9.66 14.28
N ASN A 72 -1.35 -10.47 14.48
CA ASN A 72 -1.82 -10.99 15.76
C ASN A 72 -1.84 -9.96 16.91
N GLN A 73 -1.23 -10.30 18.04
CA GLN A 73 -1.27 -9.51 19.26
C GLN A 73 -0.57 -8.16 19.09
N THR A 74 0.46 -8.08 18.25
CA THR A 74 1.18 -6.83 17.98
C THR A 74 0.29 -5.81 17.26
N LEU A 75 -0.40 -6.21 16.18
CA LEU A 75 -1.35 -5.34 15.49
C LEU A 75 -2.45 -4.86 16.44
N ILE A 76 -3.05 -5.79 17.20
CA ILE A 76 -4.13 -5.46 18.16
C ILE A 76 -3.65 -4.45 19.20
N THR A 77 -2.43 -4.60 19.72
CA THR A 77 -1.87 -3.74 20.76
C THR A 77 -1.58 -2.33 20.23
N VAL A 78 -1.06 -2.21 19.01
CA VAL A 78 -0.84 -0.91 18.36
C VAL A 78 -2.17 -0.21 18.10
N LEU A 79 -3.18 -0.92 17.56
CA LEU A 79 -4.49 -0.32 17.31
C LEU A 79 -5.17 0.15 18.60
N ARG A 80 -5.12 -0.62 19.69
CA ARG A 80 -5.67 -0.19 21.00
C ARG A 80 -5.05 1.14 21.46
N GLN A 81 -3.73 1.27 21.36
CA GLN A 81 -3.03 2.51 21.74
C GLN A 81 -3.46 3.72 20.90
N LEU A 82 -3.63 3.55 19.59
CA LEU A 82 -4.13 4.61 18.71
C LEU A 82 -5.57 5.00 19.07
N ARG A 83 -6.39 4.02 19.44
CA ARG A 83 -7.76 4.25 19.87
C ARG A 83 -7.84 5.08 21.14
N ASP A 84 -7.04 4.70 22.14
CA ASP A 84 -7.09 5.30 23.46
C ASP A 84 -6.67 6.77 23.42
N GLY A 85 -5.77 7.14 22.49
CA GLY A 85 -5.36 8.53 22.26
C GLY A 85 -6.32 9.36 21.40
N PHE A 86 -7.18 8.72 20.59
CA PHE A 86 -8.07 9.40 19.63
C PHE A 86 -8.94 10.52 20.26
N PRO A 87 -9.49 10.40 21.48
CA PRO A 87 -10.29 11.47 22.09
C PRO A 87 -9.48 12.72 22.49
N LEU A 88 -8.15 12.62 22.60
CA LEU A 88 -7.29 13.70 23.10
C LEU A 88 -6.79 14.65 22.00
N ARG A 89 -7.23 14.44 20.76
CA ARG A 89 -6.78 15.21 19.60
C ARG A 89 -7.38 16.63 19.58
N PRO A 90 -6.67 17.63 19.04
CA PRO A 90 -5.28 17.56 18.56
C PRO A 90 -4.22 17.85 19.64
N GLN A 91 -4.60 18.30 20.84
CA GLN A 91 -3.64 18.81 21.84
C GLN A 91 -2.84 17.72 22.56
N GLY A 92 -3.45 16.56 22.82
CA GLY A 92 -2.83 15.45 23.54
C GLY A 92 -2.60 14.20 22.69
N PHE A 93 -2.85 14.27 21.37
CA PHE A 93 -2.60 13.16 20.43
C PHE A 93 -2.62 13.67 18.96
N PRO A 94 -1.97 12.99 18.00
CA PRO A 94 -1.97 13.40 16.59
C PRO A 94 -3.36 13.69 16.04
N GLN A 95 -3.54 14.87 15.42
CA GLN A 95 -4.82 15.33 14.86
C GLN A 95 -5.48 14.29 13.95
N SER A 96 -4.68 13.60 13.13
CA SER A 96 -5.17 12.55 12.23
C SER A 96 -4.13 11.44 12.15
N VAL A 97 -4.63 10.20 12.03
CA VAL A 97 -3.80 9.01 11.77
C VAL A 97 -4.36 8.31 10.54
N ALA A 98 -3.51 8.13 9.53
CA ALA A 98 -3.78 7.32 8.35
C ALA A 98 -3.01 5.99 8.48
N LEU A 99 -3.75 4.88 8.43
CA LEU A 99 -3.19 3.54 8.37
C LEU A 99 -3.24 3.09 6.92
N VAL A 100 -2.07 2.82 6.34
CA VAL A 100 -1.91 2.43 4.93
C VAL A 100 -1.42 0.99 4.89
N GLY A 101 -2.05 0.18 4.05
CA GLY A 101 -1.75 -1.23 3.85
C GLY A 101 -2.57 -1.79 2.70
N MET A 102 -2.25 -2.99 2.24
CA MET A 102 -2.92 -3.64 1.11
C MET A 102 -4.33 -4.12 1.44
N ARG A 103 -4.63 -4.29 2.73
CA ARG A 103 -5.95 -4.71 3.22
C ARG A 103 -6.49 -3.72 4.23
N ASP A 104 -7.81 -3.62 4.33
CA ASP A 104 -8.42 -2.90 5.42
C ASP A 104 -8.08 -3.59 6.75
N VAL A 105 -7.65 -2.82 7.74
CA VAL A 105 -7.40 -3.32 9.10
C VAL A 105 -8.59 -4.10 9.68
N ARG A 106 -9.83 -3.83 9.22
CA ARG A 106 -11.03 -4.58 9.61
C ARG A 106 -11.03 -6.03 9.14
N ASP A 107 -10.40 -6.34 8.01
CA ASP A 107 -10.40 -7.69 7.44
C ASP A 107 -9.53 -8.65 8.27
N TYR A 108 -8.54 -8.11 9.00
CA TYR A 108 -7.75 -8.88 9.98
C TYR A 108 -8.59 -9.45 11.12
N LYS A 109 -9.73 -8.83 11.45
CA LYS A 109 -10.66 -9.33 12.48
C LYS A 109 -11.10 -10.78 12.18
N TYR A 110 -11.27 -11.11 10.89
CA TYR A 110 -11.73 -12.41 10.44
C TYR A 110 -10.60 -13.44 10.37
N ALA A 111 -9.39 -13.03 9.96
CA ALA A 111 -8.22 -13.91 9.85
C ALA A 111 -7.64 -14.34 11.21
N SER A 112 -7.75 -13.51 12.26
CA SER A 112 -7.23 -13.81 13.60
C SER A 112 -8.09 -14.78 14.43
N GLY A 113 -9.01 -15.53 13.81
CA GLY A 113 -9.84 -16.53 14.50
C GLY A 113 -10.86 -15.95 15.48
N GLY A 114 -11.29 -14.71 15.29
CA GLY A 114 -12.23 -14.01 16.17
C GLY A 114 -13.68 -14.50 16.06
N GLY A 115 -13.96 -15.73 16.49
CA GLY A 115 -15.33 -16.17 16.78
C GLY A 115 -15.92 -15.36 17.93
N GLU A 116 -17.18 -14.92 17.80
CA GLU A 116 -18.18 -14.28 18.72
C GLU A 116 -17.75 -13.44 19.96
N ARG A 117 -16.49 -13.44 20.40
CA ARG A 117 -15.96 -12.81 21.62
C ARG A 117 -15.52 -11.36 21.42
N LEU A 118 -15.67 -10.80 20.21
CA LEU A 118 -15.35 -9.40 19.88
C LEU A 118 -16.60 -8.49 19.88
N ASN A 119 -17.62 -8.82 20.68
CA ASN A 119 -18.83 -8.01 20.87
C ASN A 119 -18.67 -6.87 21.89
N THR A 120 -17.49 -6.69 22.47
CA THR A 120 -17.17 -5.52 23.30
C THR A 120 -16.10 -4.68 22.63
N SER A 121 -16.46 -3.49 22.17
CA SER A 121 -15.53 -2.38 21.93
C SER A 121 -14.30 -2.76 21.08
N SER A 122 -14.51 -3.12 19.81
CA SER A 122 -13.44 -3.58 18.93
C SER A 122 -12.34 -2.51 18.72
N PRO A 123 -11.04 -2.85 18.80
CA PRO A 123 -9.94 -1.92 18.47
C PRO A 123 -9.96 -1.50 17.00
N PHE A 124 -10.77 -2.14 16.16
CA PHE A 124 -10.95 -1.77 14.76
C PHE A 124 -11.97 -0.62 14.56
N ASN A 125 -12.67 -0.19 15.62
CA ASN A 125 -13.60 0.95 15.62
C ASN A 125 -12.91 2.31 15.83
N ILE A 126 -11.72 2.52 15.27
CA ILE A 126 -10.98 3.81 15.30
C ILE A 126 -11.21 4.60 13.99
N LYS A 127 -11.78 3.93 12.99
CA LYS A 127 -11.80 4.40 11.60
C LYS A 127 -13.02 5.27 11.31
N VAL A 128 -12.77 6.51 10.91
CA VAL A 128 -13.81 7.45 10.44
C VAL A 128 -14.19 7.16 8.98
N ARG A 129 -13.22 6.84 8.12
CA ARG A 129 -13.43 6.49 6.69
C ARG A 129 -12.38 5.48 6.21
N SER A 130 -12.74 4.66 5.22
CA SER A 130 -11.80 3.88 4.40
C SER A 130 -11.70 4.51 3.02
N PHE A 131 -10.49 4.62 2.51
CA PHE A 131 -10.23 5.02 1.13
C PHE A 131 -9.43 3.90 0.49
N THR A 132 -9.93 3.39 -0.62
CA THR A 132 -9.19 2.47 -1.48
C THR A 132 -8.70 3.30 -2.66
N LEU A 133 -7.40 3.22 -2.95
CA LEU A 133 -6.86 3.77 -4.18
C LEU A 133 -7.23 2.80 -5.31
N SER A 134 -8.11 3.22 -6.20
CA SER A 134 -8.50 2.44 -7.37
C SER A 134 -7.43 2.51 -8.45
N ASN A 135 -7.52 1.62 -9.43
CA ASN A 135 -6.84 1.81 -10.69
C ASN A 135 -7.26 3.14 -11.34
N PHE A 136 -6.35 3.73 -12.08
CA PHE A 136 -6.64 4.89 -12.91
C PHE A 136 -7.65 4.51 -13.99
N SER A 137 -8.60 5.40 -14.26
CA SER A 137 -9.36 5.39 -15.50
C SER A 137 -8.48 5.76 -16.69
N HIS A 138 -8.96 5.47 -17.90
CA HIS A 138 -8.30 5.88 -19.13
C HIS A 138 -8.02 7.39 -19.17
N ALA A 139 -8.99 8.19 -18.72
CA ALA A 139 -8.87 9.64 -18.63
C ALA A 139 -7.79 10.09 -17.63
N GLU A 140 -7.63 9.39 -16.51
CA GLU A 140 -6.58 9.67 -15.52
C GLU A 140 -5.20 9.27 -16.03
N VAL A 141 -5.06 8.15 -16.75
CA VAL A 141 -3.79 7.78 -17.41
C VAL A 141 -3.41 8.81 -18.47
N ARG A 142 -4.36 9.23 -19.30
CA ARG A 142 -4.15 10.32 -20.27
C ARG A 142 -3.69 11.59 -19.57
N ASN A 143 -4.37 12.01 -18.50
CA ASN A 143 -4.02 13.21 -17.76
C ASN A 143 -2.62 13.10 -17.14
N LEU A 144 -2.28 11.96 -16.56
CA LEU A 144 -0.97 11.71 -15.97
C LEU A 144 0.16 11.84 -17.01
N TYR A 145 0.01 11.23 -18.18
CA TYR A 145 1.03 11.32 -19.25
C TYR A 145 1.06 12.72 -19.90
N GLN A 146 -0.06 13.42 -19.91
CA GLN A 146 -0.12 14.81 -20.35
C GLN A 146 0.70 15.74 -19.44
N GLN A 147 0.70 15.52 -18.12
CA GLN A 147 1.56 16.29 -17.20
C GLN A 147 3.06 16.13 -17.53
N HIS A 148 3.48 14.94 -17.95
CA HIS A 148 4.86 14.71 -18.44
C HIS A 148 5.13 15.49 -19.73
N THR A 149 4.20 15.42 -20.69
CA THR A 149 4.29 16.16 -21.97
C THR A 149 4.41 17.67 -21.71
N GLU A 150 3.60 18.23 -20.82
CA GLU A 150 3.62 19.65 -20.46
C GLU A 150 4.93 20.08 -19.78
N THR A 151 5.51 19.18 -18.98
CA THR A 151 6.73 19.47 -18.22
C THR A 151 7.99 19.35 -19.07
N THR A 152 8.04 18.37 -19.98
CA THR A 152 9.26 17.99 -20.70
C THR A 152 9.24 18.31 -22.19
N GLY A 153 8.07 18.54 -22.76
CA GLY A 153 7.84 18.62 -24.21
C GLY A 153 7.80 17.26 -24.91
N GLN A 154 8.06 16.16 -24.20
CA GLN A 154 8.03 14.81 -24.76
C GLN A 154 6.61 14.29 -24.88
N ILE A 155 6.12 14.21 -26.12
CA ILE A 155 4.74 13.85 -26.42
C ILE A 155 4.55 12.33 -26.29
N PHE A 156 3.55 11.91 -25.51
CA PHE A 156 2.93 10.60 -25.66
C PHE A 156 1.87 10.66 -26.77
N THR A 157 1.94 9.78 -27.77
CA THR A 157 0.87 9.70 -28.77
C THR A 157 -0.40 9.11 -28.15
N GLU A 158 -1.58 9.46 -28.68
CA GLU A 158 -2.85 8.91 -28.17
C GLU A 158 -2.87 7.37 -28.25
N GLU A 159 -2.30 6.78 -29.29
CA GLU A 159 -2.20 5.33 -29.44
C GLU A 159 -1.30 4.70 -28.37
N ALA A 160 -0.24 5.41 -27.95
CA ALA A 160 0.63 4.95 -26.87
C ALA A 160 -0.09 5.00 -25.51
N ILE A 161 -0.90 6.03 -25.27
CA ILE A 161 -1.74 6.16 -24.07
C ILE A 161 -2.78 5.03 -24.04
N ASP A 162 -3.47 4.80 -25.16
CA ASP A 162 -4.46 3.74 -25.32
C ASP A 162 -3.86 2.36 -25.07
N LEU A 163 -2.69 2.08 -25.65
CA LEU A 163 -2.00 0.81 -25.44
C LEU A 163 -1.52 0.66 -23.99
N ALA A 164 -0.94 1.71 -23.40
CA ALA A 164 -0.52 1.66 -22.00
C ALA A 164 -1.71 1.39 -21.07
N PHE A 165 -2.84 2.05 -21.27
CA PHE A 165 -4.05 1.75 -20.52
C PHE A 165 -4.54 0.33 -20.77
N HIS A 166 -4.59 -0.13 -22.02
CA HIS A 166 -5.01 -1.49 -22.35
C HIS A 166 -4.16 -2.56 -21.65
N LEU A 167 -2.84 -2.42 -21.67
CA LEU A 167 -1.93 -3.39 -21.05
C LEU A 167 -2.04 -3.41 -19.52
N THR A 168 -2.23 -2.23 -18.91
CA THR A 168 -2.14 -2.07 -17.45
C THR A 168 -3.48 -2.05 -16.75
N GLN A 169 -4.58 -1.89 -17.49
CA GLN A 169 -5.93 -1.62 -16.99
C GLN A 169 -5.94 -0.56 -15.87
N GLY A 170 -5.06 0.44 -16.01
CA GLY A 170 -4.94 1.57 -15.08
C GLY A 170 -4.21 1.27 -13.77
N GLN A 171 -3.61 0.08 -13.59
CA GLN A 171 -2.90 -0.25 -12.36
C GLN A 171 -1.77 0.77 -12.11
N PRO A 172 -1.78 1.52 -10.98
CA PRO A 172 -0.96 2.72 -10.85
C PRO A 172 0.54 2.47 -10.98
N TRP A 173 1.03 1.34 -10.46
CA TRP A 173 2.44 1.01 -10.55
C TRP A 173 2.86 0.71 -12.00
N LEU A 174 2.12 -0.12 -12.73
CA LEU A 174 2.39 -0.54 -14.09
C LEU A 174 2.35 0.64 -15.05
N VAL A 175 1.34 1.52 -14.91
CA VAL A 175 1.24 2.76 -15.68
C VAL A 175 2.52 3.59 -15.51
N ASN A 176 2.93 3.83 -14.26
CA ASN A 176 4.14 4.60 -13.98
C ASN A 176 5.43 3.87 -14.39
N ALA A 177 5.49 2.54 -14.26
CA ALA A 177 6.64 1.73 -14.63
C ALA A 177 6.90 1.75 -16.14
N ILE A 178 5.84 1.62 -16.95
CA ILE A 178 5.94 1.76 -18.41
C ILE A 178 6.47 3.15 -18.76
N ALA A 179 5.83 4.21 -18.25
CA ALA A 179 6.25 5.58 -18.54
C ALA A 179 7.70 5.84 -18.11
N LYS A 180 8.10 5.36 -16.93
CA LYS A 180 9.47 5.48 -16.42
C LYS A 180 10.47 4.75 -17.30
N GLU A 181 10.22 3.49 -17.67
CA GLU A 181 11.15 2.72 -18.51
C GLU A 181 11.36 3.41 -19.86
N ILE A 182 10.28 3.94 -20.45
CA ILE A 182 10.35 4.67 -21.71
C ILE A 182 11.16 5.96 -21.54
N THR A 183 10.76 6.82 -20.61
CA THR A 183 11.30 8.19 -20.50
C THR A 183 12.72 8.24 -19.94
N GLU A 184 13.09 7.31 -19.05
CA GLU A 184 14.41 7.32 -18.42
C GLU A 184 15.44 6.43 -19.14
N TYR A 185 15.00 5.44 -19.94
CA TYR A 185 15.89 4.43 -20.51
C TYR A 185 15.79 4.28 -22.03
N LEU A 186 14.59 4.14 -22.60
CA LEU A 186 14.42 3.87 -24.04
C LEU A 186 14.47 5.12 -24.92
N ALA A 187 13.75 6.17 -24.51
CA ALA A 187 13.57 7.41 -25.23
C ALA A 187 13.90 8.60 -24.33
N LYS A 188 15.17 8.71 -23.95
CA LYS A 188 15.67 9.78 -23.04
C LYS A 188 15.62 11.17 -23.64
N ASP A 189 15.66 11.27 -24.96
CA ASP A 189 15.58 12.54 -25.67
C ASP A 189 14.11 12.97 -25.75
N PRO A 190 13.72 14.12 -25.14
CA PRO A 190 12.34 14.60 -25.17
C PRO A 190 11.81 14.92 -26.57
N HIS A 191 12.68 15.04 -27.58
CA HIS A 191 12.24 15.25 -28.96
C HIS A 191 11.73 13.96 -29.64
N ILE A 192 11.99 12.80 -29.04
CA ILE A 192 11.49 11.52 -29.52
C ILE A 192 10.09 11.30 -28.93
N PRO A 193 9.02 11.31 -29.75
CA PRO A 193 7.68 11.03 -29.26
C PRO A 193 7.57 9.59 -28.79
N ILE A 194 6.74 9.37 -27.77
CA ILE A 194 6.50 8.06 -27.18
C ILE A 194 5.35 7.40 -27.94
N THR A 195 5.69 6.33 -28.68
CA THR A 195 4.80 5.59 -29.57
C THR A 195 4.43 4.21 -29.00
N PRO A 196 3.44 3.49 -29.58
CA PRO A 196 3.10 2.13 -29.17
C PRO A 196 4.27 1.14 -29.21
N GLU A 197 5.24 1.33 -30.10
CA GLU A 197 6.44 0.48 -30.18
C GLU A 197 7.29 0.60 -28.91
N LEU A 198 7.46 1.83 -28.39
CA LEU A 198 8.19 2.07 -27.14
C LEU A 198 7.45 1.50 -25.93
N VAL A 199 6.11 1.57 -25.93
CA VAL A 199 5.28 0.94 -24.90
C VAL A 199 5.45 -0.57 -24.89
N ASN A 200 5.43 -1.22 -26.06
CA ASN A 200 5.68 -2.66 -26.16
C ASN A 200 7.10 -3.04 -25.73
N GLN A 201 8.11 -2.26 -26.11
CA GLN A 201 9.49 -2.51 -25.67
C GLN A 201 9.62 -2.39 -24.15
N ALA A 202 9.03 -1.36 -23.53
CA ALA A 202 9.01 -1.21 -22.08
C ALA A 202 8.30 -2.38 -21.40
N LYS A 203 7.15 -2.81 -21.93
CA LYS A 203 6.41 -3.99 -21.46
C LYS A 203 7.31 -5.24 -21.43
N GLU A 204 8.00 -5.55 -22.53
CA GLU A 204 8.91 -6.70 -22.60
C GLU A 204 10.07 -6.60 -21.60
N ILE A 205 10.63 -5.40 -21.41
CA ILE A 205 11.71 -5.19 -20.44
C ILE A 205 11.22 -5.40 -19.01
N LEU A 206 10.04 -4.87 -18.65
CA LEU A 206 9.46 -5.05 -17.32
C LEU A 206 9.21 -6.54 -17.02
N ILE A 207 8.71 -7.29 -18.01
CA ILE A 207 8.51 -8.74 -17.90
C ILE A 207 9.85 -9.47 -17.70
N GLN A 208 10.88 -9.13 -18.47
CA GLN A 208 12.19 -9.78 -18.41
C GLN A 208 12.97 -9.44 -17.13
N ARG A 209 12.89 -8.20 -16.65
CA ARG A 209 13.66 -7.73 -15.48
C ARG A 209 13.18 -8.30 -14.17
N GLN A 210 11.94 -8.79 -14.08
CA GLN A 210 11.32 -9.11 -12.78
C GLN A 210 11.52 -7.96 -11.78
N ASP A 211 11.31 -6.71 -12.20
CA ASP A 211 11.67 -5.52 -11.41
C ASP A 211 11.12 -5.59 -9.97
N THR A 212 11.78 -4.98 -9.00
CA THR A 212 11.60 -5.21 -7.55
C THR A 212 10.18 -4.98 -6.96
N HIS A 213 9.25 -4.40 -7.72
CA HIS A 213 7.81 -4.34 -7.39
C HIS A 213 7.01 -5.49 -8.01
N LEU A 214 7.42 -5.99 -9.18
CA LEU A 214 7.14 -7.38 -9.54
C LEU A 214 7.76 -8.30 -8.50
N ASP A 215 8.87 -8.02 -7.80
CA ASP A 215 9.31 -8.92 -6.72
C ASP A 215 8.33 -8.96 -5.54
N SER A 216 7.76 -7.85 -5.08
CA SER A 216 6.77 -7.92 -3.99
C SER A 216 5.48 -8.61 -4.46
N LEU A 217 4.95 -8.27 -5.64
CA LEU A 217 3.79 -8.94 -6.23
C LEU A 217 4.11 -10.39 -6.65
N ALA A 218 5.32 -10.72 -7.09
CA ALA A 218 5.75 -12.05 -7.53
C ALA A 218 6.16 -12.94 -6.37
N GLU A 219 6.68 -12.39 -5.27
CA GLU A 219 6.73 -13.08 -3.98
C GLU A 219 5.31 -13.42 -3.54
N ARG A 220 4.34 -12.49 -3.69
CA ARG A 220 2.92 -12.82 -3.46
C ARG A 220 2.38 -13.85 -4.47
N LEU A 221 2.80 -13.84 -5.75
CA LEU A 221 2.44 -14.87 -6.73
C LEU A 221 2.99 -16.26 -6.36
N ARG A 222 4.06 -16.33 -5.56
CA ARG A 222 4.57 -17.60 -5.00
C ARG A 222 3.76 -18.09 -3.81
N GLU A 223 2.92 -17.26 -3.18
CA GLU A 223 2.06 -17.72 -2.10
C GLU A 223 1.05 -18.74 -2.62
N GLU A 224 0.90 -19.86 -1.91
CA GLU A 224 0.00 -20.95 -2.31
C GLU A 224 -1.42 -20.45 -2.57
N ARG A 225 -1.92 -19.55 -1.71
CA ARG A 225 -3.25 -18.94 -1.83
C ARG A 225 -3.45 -18.11 -3.10
N VAL A 226 -2.40 -17.47 -3.60
CA VAL A 226 -2.44 -16.68 -4.84
C VAL A 226 -2.26 -17.61 -6.03
N ARG A 227 -1.28 -18.52 -5.97
CA ARG A 227 -0.99 -19.49 -7.03
C ARG A 227 -2.19 -20.38 -7.34
N ALA A 228 -2.91 -20.85 -6.31
CA ALA A 228 -4.10 -21.68 -6.45
C ALA A 228 -5.23 -21.01 -7.26
N ILE A 229 -5.22 -19.67 -7.36
CA ILE A 229 -6.20 -18.89 -8.12
C ILE A 229 -5.64 -18.47 -9.48
N ILE A 230 -4.42 -17.93 -9.51
CA ILE A 230 -3.83 -17.38 -10.73
C ILE A 230 -3.49 -18.47 -11.75
N GLN A 231 -2.98 -19.62 -11.31
CA GLN A 231 -2.53 -20.69 -12.22
C GLN A 231 -3.66 -21.31 -13.05
N PRO A 232 -4.84 -21.67 -12.48
CA PRO A 232 -5.98 -22.13 -13.27
C PRO A 232 -6.48 -21.10 -14.28
N ILE A 233 -6.53 -19.81 -13.91
CA ILE A 233 -7.01 -18.74 -14.80
C ILE A 233 -6.08 -18.59 -16.02
N ILE A 234 -4.76 -18.57 -15.80
CA ILE A 234 -3.79 -18.48 -16.90
C ILE A 234 -3.84 -19.74 -17.78
N ALA A 235 -4.05 -20.91 -17.18
CA ALA A 235 -4.15 -22.18 -17.90
C ALA A 235 -5.51 -22.37 -18.62
N GLY A 236 -6.46 -21.45 -18.48
CA GLY A 236 -7.82 -21.58 -19.01
C GLY A 236 -8.61 -22.74 -18.38
N GLN A 237 -8.25 -23.13 -17.16
CA GLN A 237 -8.89 -24.21 -16.40
C GLN A 237 -9.98 -23.64 -15.49
N GLU A 238 -10.95 -24.48 -15.12
CA GLU A 238 -11.90 -24.13 -14.06
C GLU A 238 -11.17 -23.91 -12.73
N LEU A 239 -11.58 -22.86 -12.01
CA LEU A 239 -11.01 -22.57 -10.70
C LEU A 239 -11.39 -23.69 -9.71
N PRO A 240 -10.45 -24.23 -8.93
CA PRO A 240 -10.77 -25.15 -7.85
C PRO A 240 -11.59 -24.44 -6.77
N ASP A 241 -12.19 -25.21 -5.85
CA ASP A 241 -12.87 -24.65 -4.68
C ASP A 241 -11.84 -23.97 -3.78
N VAL A 242 -11.80 -22.64 -3.83
CA VAL A 242 -10.85 -21.79 -3.09
C VAL A 242 -11.59 -20.98 -2.01
N PRO A 243 -10.95 -20.73 -0.86
CA PRO A 243 -11.54 -19.87 0.17
C PRO A 243 -11.90 -18.49 -0.37
N GLN A 244 -13.07 -17.95 0.00
CA GLN A 244 -13.46 -16.59 -0.41
C GLN A 244 -12.48 -15.50 0.08
N ASP A 245 -11.76 -15.73 1.19
CA ASP A 245 -10.72 -14.80 1.65
C ASP A 245 -9.54 -14.75 0.67
N ASP A 246 -9.22 -15.85 -0.01
CA ASP A 246 -8.15 -15.92 -1.01
C ASP A 246 -8.55 -15.20 -2.30
N VAL A 247 -9.81 -15.36 -2.72
CA VAL A 247 -10.36 -14.58 -3.84
C VAL A 247 -10.32 -13.09 -3.53
N ARG A 248 -10.78 -12.68 -2.34
CA ARG A 248 -10.72 -11.27 -1.94
C ARG A 248 -9.28 -10.77 -1.88
N TYR A 249 -8.34 -11.59 -1.41
CA TYR A 249 -6.95 -11.19 -1.37
C TYR A 249 -6.35 -10.93 -2.76
N VAL A 250 -6.59 -11.78 -3.76
CA VAL A 250 -6.06 -11.52 -5.11
C VAL A 250 -6.71 -10.30 -5.79
N LEU A 251 -7.96 -9.99 -5.42
CA LEU A 251 -8.63 -8.75 -5.84
C LEU A 251 -8.00 -7.52 -5.15
N ASP A 252 -7.77 -7.59 -3.83
CA ASP A 252 -7.13 -6.53 -3.04
C ASP A 252 -5.68 -6.27 -3.51
N LEU A 253 -4.98 -7.31 -3.97
CA LEU A 253 -3.66 -7.19 -4.58
C LEU A 253 -3.69 -6.60 -6.00
N GLY A 254 -4.87 -6.45 -6.62
CA GLY A 254 -5.02 -6.00 -8.00
C GLY A 254 -4.51 -7.01 -9.04
N LEU A 255 -4.42 -8.29 -8.68
CA LEU A 255 -3.99 -9.38 -9.57
C LEU A 255 -5.14 -9.92 -10.41
N CYS A 256 -6.34 -9.93 -9.84
CA CYS A 256 -7.57 -10.33 -10.53
C CYS A 256 -8.59 -9.19 -10.55
N SER A 257 -9.53 -9.24 -11.49
CA SER A 257 -10.76 -8.47 -11.50
C SER A 257 -11.97 -9.40 -11.40
N ASN A 258 -13.12 -8.87 -10.97
CA ASN A 258 -14.37 -9.64 -10.87
C ASN A 258 -15.53 -8.96 -11.63
N GLU A 259 -15.23 -8.11 -12.61
CA GLU A 259 -16.24 -7.35 -13.35
C GLU A 259 -17.07 -8.26 -14.27
N ASN A 260 -16.44 -9.28 -14.86
CA ASN A 260 -17.07 -10.24 -15.77
C ASN A 260 -16.82 -11.70 -15.34
N GLY A 261 -16.70 -11.92 -14.02
CA GLY A 261 -16.15 -13.13 -13.44
C GLY A 261 -14.66 -12.98 -13.10
N LEU A 262 -14.12 -13.93 -12.33
CA LEU A 262 -12.74 -13.86 -11.85
C LEU A 262 -11.75 -14.08 -13.01
N ALA A 263 -11.04 -13.02 -13.39
CA ALA A 263 -10.05 -13.04 -14.46
C ALA A 263 -8.79 -12.25 -14.06
N ILE A 264 -7.67 -12.46 -14.77
CA ILE A 264 -6.45 -11.67 -14.56
C ILE A 264 -6.75 -10.19 -14.81
N ALA A 265 -6.33 -9.33 -13.87
CA ALA A 265 -6.67 -7.91 -13.91
C ALA A 265 -6.06 -7.19 -15.10
N ASN A 266 -4.83 -7.55 -15.50
CA ASN A 266 -4.05 -6.78 -16.47
C ASN A 266 -3.53 -7.68 -17.61
N PRO A 267 -3.79 -7.36 -18.89
CA PRO A 267 -3.28 -8.11 -20.04
C PRO A 267 -1.74 -8.18 -20.10
N ILE A 268 -1.02 -7.28 -19.44
CA ILE A 268 0.45 -7.33 -19.37
C ILE A 268 1.02 -8.64 -18.79
N TYR A 269 0.20 -9.42 -18.08
CA TYR A 269 0.58 -10.70 -17.50
C TYR A 269 0.27 -11.91 -18.39
N GLN A 270 -0.35 -11.69 -19.56
CA GLN A 270 -0.59 -12.71 -20.59
C GLN A 270 0.50 -12.64 -21.67
#